data_AF-A0A2W4K061-F1
#
_entry.id   AF-A0A2W4K061-F1
#
_cell.length_a   1.000
_cell.length_b   1.000
_cell.length_c   1.000
_cell.angle_alpha   90.00
_cell.angle_beta   90.00
_cell.angle_gamma   90.00
#
_symmetry.space_group_name_H-M   'P 1'
#
loop_
_entity.id
_entity.type
_entity.pdbx_description
1 polymer ?
#
loop_
_entity_poly.entity_id
_entity_poly.type
_entity_poly.pdbx_seq_one_letter_code
_entity_poly.pdbx_strand_id
1 'polypeptide(L)'
;MAKKCNGVRPEKYDHPILKEIEEAKEELKMAEEAFQWAESDTGQIDAAIARLEAAMLRYNFLIRRAKEMKIIKKCLIEYLKDVNLLI
;
A
#
# COMPACT_ATOMS: atom_id res chain seq x y z
N MET A 1 23.51 16.91 4.87
CA MET A 1 22.74 17.14 6.11
C MET A 1 21.31 16.65 5.86
N ALA A 2 20.99 15.44 6.31
CA ALA A 2 19.64 14.90 6.21
C ALA A 2 18.72 15.68 7.15
N LYS A 3 17.71 16.37 6.60
CA LYS A 3 16.65 16.98 7.40
C LYS A 3 15.87 15.86 8.07
N LYS A 4 16.19 15.57 9.33
CA LYS A 4 15.37 14.73 10.21
C LYS A 4 14.01 15.41 10.32
N CYS A 5 12.96 14.72 9.89
CA CYS A 5 11.58 15.12 10.17
C CYS A 5 11.40 15.06 11.69
N ASN A 6 11.55 16.22 12.33
CA ASN A 6 11.30 16.40 13.76
C ASN A 6 9.88 15.93 14.07
N GLY A 7 9.77 14.83 14.82
CA GLY A 7 9.07 14.78 16.12
C GLY A 7 7.62 15.26 16.24
N VAL A 8 6.93 15.58 15.15
CA VAL A 8 5.49 15.78 15.13
C VAL A 8 4.92 14.51 14.54
N ARG A 9 4.49 13.56 15.39
CA ARG A 9 3.54 12.55 14.95
C ARG A 9 2.36 13.36 14.41
N PRO A 10 2.12 13.41 13.08
CA PRO A 10 1.12 14.31 12.54
C PRO A 10 -0.18 13.98 13.24
N GLU A 11 -0.81 14.99 13.84
CA GLU A 11 -2.17 14.91 14.33
C GLU A 11 -3.00 14.34 13.19
N LYS A 12 -3.31 13.04 13.35
CA LYS A 12 -4.19 12.19 12.56
C LYS A 12 -4.17 12.48 11.06
N TYR A 13 -3.67 11.49 10.33
CA TYR A 13 -4.20 11.10 9.03
C TYR A 13 -5.72 10.77 9.13
N ASP A 14 -6.56 11.71 9.59
CA ASP A 14 -8.00 11.59 9.86
C ASP A 14 -8.82 11.61 8.55
N HIS A 15 -8.18 11.26 7.43
CA HIS A 15 -8.90 10.96 6.22
C HIS A 15 -9.04 9.44 6.14
N PRO A 16 -10.28 8.90 6.20
CA PRO A 16 -10.52 7.45 6.24
C PRO A 16 -9.81 6.70 5.11
N ILE A 17 -9.63 7.36 3.96
CA ILE A 17 -8.90 6.80 2.82
C ILE A 17 -7.42 6.49 3.10
N LEU A 18 -6.75 7.24 3.97
CA LEU A 18 -5.32 7.00 4.28
C LEU A 18 -5.17 5.73 5.12
N LYS A 19 -6.11 5.51 6.06
CA LYS A 19 -6.24 4.24 6.80
C LYS A 19 -6.56 3.08 5.87
N GLU A 20 -7.51 3.27 4.95
CA GLU A 20 -7.85 2.24 3.95
C GLU A 20 -6.66 1.91 3.02
N ILE A 21 -5.84 2.89 2.64
CA ILE A 21 -4.61 2.68 1.86
C ILE A 21 -3.59 1.86 2.65
N GLU A 22 -3.43 2.16 3.94
CA GLU A 22 -2.52 1.42 4.83
C GLU A 22 -2.98 -0.03 5.02
N GLU A 23 -4.27 -0.26 5.28
CA GLU A 23 -4.86 -1.60 5.36
C GLU A 23 -4.72 -2.36 4.04
N ALA A 24 -4.97 -1.71 2.89
CA ALA A 24 -4.79 -2.33 1.58
C ALA A 24 -3.32 -2.69 1.29
N LYS A 25 -2.38 -1.93 1.84
CA LYS A 25 -0.95 -2.21 1.73
C LYS A 25 -0.53 -3.40 2.60
N GLU A 26 -1.04 -3.49 3.83
CA GLU A 26 -0.84 -4.68 4.68
C GLU A 26 -1.41 -5.92 4.01
N GLU A 27 -2.59 -5.81 3.41
CA GLU A 27 -3.22 -6.90 2.66
C GLU A 27 -2.41 -7.34 1.44
N LEU A 28 -1.81 -6.39 0.71
CA LEU A 28 -0.89 -6.67 -0.39
C LEU A 28 0.34 -7.45 0.10
N LYS A 29 0.96 -6.99 1.18
CA LYS A 29 2.14 -7.66 1.78
C LYS A 29 1.82 -9.08 2.24
N MET A 30 0.67 -9.28 2.88
CA MET A 30 0.22 -10.61 3.28
C MET A 30 -0.04 -11.53 2.09
N ALA A 31 -0.58 -10.98 0.99
CA ALA A 31 -0.78 -11.74 -0.25
C ALA A 31 0.56 -12.11 -0.93
N GLU A 32 1.55 -11.20 -0.91
CA GLU A 32 2.91 -11.48 -1.41
C GLU A 32 3.59 -12.58 -0.60
N GLU A 33 3.51 -12.50 0.72
CA GLU A 33 4.01 -13.54 1.62
C GLU A 33 3.28 -14.86 1.33
N ALA A 34 1.95 -14.86 1.24
CA ALA A 34 1.17 -16.06 0.94
C ALA A 34 1.56 -16.70 -0.40
N PHE A 35 1.88 -15.90 -1.42
CA PHE A 35 2.38 -16.39 -2.70
C PHE A 35 3.79 -17.01 -2.57
N GLN A 36 4.67 -16.42 -1.76
CA GLN A 36 6.00 -16.99 -1.50
C GLN A 36 5.93 -18.33 -0.74
N TRP A 37 4.94 -18.50 0.14
CA TRP A 37 4.70 -19.74 0.88
C TRP A 37 3.91 -20.79 0.10
N ALA A 38 3.39 -20.47 -1.08
CA ALA A 38 2.67 -21.41 -1.93
C ALA A 38 3.67 -22.42 -2.55
N GLU A 39 4.09 -23.41 -1.76
CA GLU A 39 5.00 -24.45 -2.19
C GLU A 39 4.26 -25.50 -3.05
N SER A 40 4.36 -25.34 -4.38
CA SER A 40 4.19 -26.40 -5.38
C SER A 40 2.78 -26.95 -5.66
N ASP A 41 1.72 -26.45 -5.01
CA ASP A 41 0.34 -26.75 -5.42
C ASP A 41 -0.16 -25.67 -6.38
N THR A 42 -0.34 -26.03 -7.66
CA THR A 42 -0.82 -25.10 -8.70
C THR A 42 -2.13 -24.41 -8.35
N GLY A 43 -3.04 -25.09 -7.64
CA GLY A 43 -4.30 -24.48 -7.19
C GLY A 43 -4.09 -23.45 -6.08
N GLN A 44 -3.12 -23.66 -5.20
CA GLN A 44 -2.75 -22.70 -4.16
C GLN A 44 -1.99 -21.51 -4.74
N ILE A 45 -1.16 -21.75 -5.76
CA ILE A 45 -0.46 -20.70 -6.51
C ILE A 45 -1.48 -19.82 -7.25
N ASP A 46 -2.44 -20.41 -7.98
CA ASP A 46 -3.49 -19.66 -8.68
C ASP A 46 -4.35 -18.85 -7.70
N ALA A 47 -4.70 -19.42 -6.54
CA ALA A 47 -5.44 -18.72 -5.50
C ALA A 47 -4.63 -17.56 -4.89
N ALA A 48 -3.32 -17.75 -4.68
CA ALA A 48 -2.43 -16.71 -4.18
C ALA A 48 -2.24 -15.58 -5.21
N ILE A 49 -2.11 -15.90 -6.50
CA ILE A 49 -2.07 -14.93 -7.59
C ILE A 49 -3.37 -14.12 -7.64
N ALA A 50 -4.53 -14.78 -7.63
CA ALA A 50 -5.82 -14.09 -7.66
C ALA A 50 -5.98 -13.13 -6.46
N ARG A 51 -5.50 -13.54 -5.28
CA ARG A 51 -5.51 -12.71 -4.06
C ARG A 51 -4.57 -11.52 -4.18
N LEU A 52 -3.37 -11.72 -4.73
CA LEU A 52 -2.40 -10.66 -5.00
C LEU A 52 -2.96 -9.62 -5.96
N GLU A 53 -3.53 -10.06 -7.08
CA GLU A 53 -4.13 -9.18 -8.09
C GLU A 53 -5.29 -8.37 -7.49
N ALA A 54 -6.15 -9.00 -6.69
CA ALA A 54 -7.24 -8.31 -6.00
C ALA A 54 -6.73 -7.24 -5.02
N ALA A 55 -5.70 -7.56 -4.22
CA ALA A 55 -5.08 -6.61 -3.29
C ALA A 55 -4.41 -5.44 -4.04
N MET A 56 -3.72 -5.72 -5.15
CA MET A 56 -3.12 -4.71 -6.02
C MET A 56 -4.18 -3.76 -6.61
N LEU A 57 -5.28 -4.31 -7.11
CA LEU A 57 -6.37 -3.51 -7.67
C LEU A 57 -7.01 -2.61 -6.61
N ARG A 58 -7.24 -3.15 -5.40
CA ARG A 58 -7.78 -2.38 -4.26
C ARG A 58 -6.84 -1.24 -3.86
N TYR A 59 -5.54 -1.53 -3.71
CA TYR A 59 -4.54 -0.51 -3.39
C TYR A 59 -4.46 0.58 -4.46
N ASN A 60 -4.39 0.20 -5.74
CA ASN A 60 -4.33 1.14 -6.86
C ASN A 60 -5.58 2.02 -6.95
N PHE A 61 -6.77 1.46 -6.71
CA PHE A 61 -8.01 2.22 -6.66
C PHE A 61 -7.99 3.28 -5.56
N LEU A 62 -7.56 2.91 -4.35
CA LEU A 62 -7.48 3.83 -3.22
C LEU A 62 -6.46 4.95 -3.45
N ILE A 63 -5.31 4.63 -4.06
CA ILE A 63 -4.31 5.63 -4.47
C ILE A 63 -4.90 6.60 -5.50
N ARG A 64 -5.63 6.12 -6.52
CA ARG A 64 -6.30 6.98 -7.50
C ARG A 64 -7.33 7.90 -6.84
N ARG A 65 -8.18 7.34 -5.98
CA ARG A 65 -9.21 8.09 -5.26
C ARG A 65 -8.61 9.12 -4.31
N ALA A 66 -7.48 8.83 -3.65
CA ALA A 66 -6.76 9.80 -2.83
C ALA A 66 -6.13 10.95 -3.66
N LYS A 67 -5.67 10.66 -4.88
CA LYS A 67 -5.20 11.68 -5.83
C LYS A 67 -6.35 12.58 -6.30
N GLU A 68 -7.51 12.00 -6.63
CA GLU A 68 -8.72 12.73 -7.06
C GLU A 68 -9.24 13.67 -5.97
N MET A 69 -9.26 13.20 -4.72
CA MET A 69 -9.64 14.03 -3.58
C MET A 69 -8.60 15.11 -3.23
N LYS A 70 -7.50 15.21 -4.01
CA LYS A 70 -6.36 16.12 -3.77
C LYS A 70 -5.79 15.97 -2.36
N ILE A 71 -6.05 14.84 -1.70
CA ILE A 71 -5.66 14.64 -0.31
C ILE A 71 -4.16 14.69 -0.22
N ILE A 72 -3.39 14.35 -1.27
CA ILE A 72 -1.97 14.63 -1.21
C ILE A 72 -1.22 14.84 -2.55
N LYS A 73 -0.47 15.97 -2.61
CA LYS A 73 0.68 16.17 -3.52
C LYS A 73 2.06 16.07 -2.82
N LYS A 74 2.14 16.09 -1.48
CA LYS A 74 3.41 16.04 -0.71
C LYS A 74 3.58 14.80 0.19
N CYS A 75 2.72 14.57 1.20
CA CYS A 75 2.79 13.39 2.07
C CYS A 75 2.64 12.02 1.38
N LEU A 76 1.87 11.86 0.29
CA LEU A 76 1.72 10.59 -0.45
C LEU A 76 2.93 10.37 -1.35
N ILE A 77 3.59 11.43 -1.81
CA ILE A 77 4.86 11.31 -2.54
C ILE A 77 5.97 10.89 -1.58
N GLU A 78 6.03 11.44 -0.36
CA GLU A 78 6.99 10.99 0.65
C GLU A 78 6.67 9.55 1.12
N TYR A 79 5.41 9.22 1.39
CA TYR A 79 4.97 7.86 1.77
C TYR A 79 5.21 6.83 0.66
N LEU A 80 4.98 7.17 -0.62
CA LEU A 80 5.26 6.26 -1.75
C LEU A 80 6.77 6.14 -2.05
N LYS A 81 7.57 7.18 -1.74
CA LYS A 81 9.03 7.14 -1.89
C LYS A 81 9.70 6.27 -0.82
N ASP A 82 9.20 6.28 0.42
CA ASP A 82 9.67 5.35 1.46
C ASP A 82 9.35 3.88 1.13
N VAL A 83 8.38 3.64 0.23
CA VAL A 83 7.88 2.30 -0.11
C VAL A 83 8.56 1.71 -1.36
N ASN A 84 9.55 2.40 -1.95
CA ASN A 84 10.36 1.88 -3.07
C ASN A 84 9.53 1.35 -4.28
N LEU A 85 8.35 1.94 -4.51
CA LEU A 85 7.42 1.56 -5.59
C LEU A 85 7.55 2.45 -6.84
N LEU A 86 8.66 3.18 -6.95
CA LEU A 86 9.08 3.95 -8.13
C LEU A 86 10.33 3.27 -8.70
N ILE A 87 10.11 2.20 -9.46
CA ILE A 87 11.07 1.68 -10.44
C ILE A 87 10.52 2.05 -11.82
#